data_AF-A0A5M9JUK4-F1
#
_entry.id   AF-A0A5M9JUK4-F1
#
_cell.length_a   1.000
_cell.length_b   1.000
_cell.length_c   1.000
_cell.angle_alpha   90.00
_cell.angle_beta   90.00
_cell.angle_gamma   90.00
#
_symmetry.space_group_name_H-M   'P 1'
#
loop_
_entity.id
_entity.type
_entity.pdbx_description
1 polymer ?
#
loop_
_entity_poly.entity_id
_entity_poly.type
_entity_poly.pdbx_seq_one_letter_code
_entity_poly.pdbx_strand_id
1 'polypeptide(L)'
;MKIACLQFSPQVGDVENNFTRANAILNKANPEDIDLLVLPEMAFSGYNFSSLEQITPYLEPTSSVTAGYPEKVGSLSKSSEPEYYNSTVTVNKEGKAIANYRKSFLYYTDETWAHEGPGFFSGKIDGLGNVAMGILLEPILRAETTGEIIIVLANRCGTEGEATYAGTTSVIGIQDGEVKVYGILGRGEEELLVVDTDELPRAKIVSQPRPTESN
;
A
#
# COMPACT_ATOMS: atom_id res chain seq x y z
N MET A 1 3.24 -6.84 -17.07
CA MET A 1 2.49 -5.71 -16.46
C MET A 1 3.49 -4.78 -15.80
N LYS A 2 3.43 -3.49 -16.13
CA LYS A 2 4.32 -2.45 -15.58
C LYS A 2 3.73 -1.83 -14.32
N ILE A 3 4.41 -2.05 -13.20
CA ILE A 3 3.98 -1.61 -11.87
C ILE A 3 4.95 -0.54 -11.37
N ALA A 4 4.41 0.57 -10.92
CA ALA A 4 5.14 1.65 -10.27
C ALA A 4 4.77 1.75 -8.79
N CYS A 5 5.75 1.83 -7.90
CA CYS A 5 5.54 1.96 -6.46
C CYS A 5 6.33 3.16 -5.93
N LEU A 6 5.63 4.13 -5.33
CA LEU A 6 6.30 5.27 -4.71
C LEU A 6 6.84 4.88 -3.34
N GLN A 7 8.12 5.13 -3.09
CA GLN A 7 8.69 5.15 -1.75
C GLN A 7 9.15 6.57 -1.43
N PHE A 8 8.62 7.15 -0.35
CA PHE A 8 9.07 8.44 0.14
C PHE A 8 8.78 8.61 1.64
N SER A 9 9.22 9.75 2.21
CA SER A 9 9.11 10.04 3.63
C SER A 9 8.10 11.18 3.89
N PRO A 10 6.77 10.89 3.91
CA PRO A 10 5.78 11.92 4.20
C PRO A 10 5.93 12.45 5.64
N GLN A 11 5.49 13.68 5.85
CA GLN A 11 5.51 14.36 7.15
C GLN A 11 4.08 14.52 7.67
N VAL A 12 3.83 14.18 8.94
CA VAL A 12 2.48 14.26 9.53
C VAL A 12 1.91 15.65 9.37
N GLY A 13 0.73 15.70 8.76
CA GLY A 13 -0.08 16.91 8.64
C GLY A 13 0.40 17.91 7.59
N ASP A 14 1.49 17.64 6.87
CA ASP A 14 2.05 18.53 5.84
C ASP A 14 1.62 18.10 4.42
N VAL A 15 0.30 18.12 4.19
CA VAL A 15 -0.33 17.56 2.98
C VAL A 15 0.24 18.14 1.69
N GLU A 16 0.32 19.47 1.59
CA GLU A 16 0.77 20.16 0.39
C GLU A 16 2.23 19.82 0.04
N ASN A 17 3.12 19.78 1.04
CA ASN A 17 4.52 19.42 0.80
C ASN A 17 4.67 17.93 0.50
N ASN A 18 3.89 17.05 1.15
CA ASN A 18 3.88 15.63 0.84
C ASN A 18 3.45 15.38 -0.60
N PHE A 19 2.38 16.04 -1.04
CA PHE A 19 1.90 15.99 -2.41
C PHE A 19 2.95 16.52 -3.40
N THR A 20 3.58 17.66 -3.09
CA THR A 20 4.64 18.26 -3.92
C THR A 20 5.83 17.32 -4.07
N ARG A 21 6.29 16.69 -2.97
CA ARG A 21 7.42 15.75 -2.98
C ARG A 21 7.09 14.46 -3.71
N ALA A 22 5.90 13.91 -3.50
CA ALA A 22 5.42 12.75 -4.24
C ALA A 22 5.42 13.05 -5.74
N ASN A 23 4.84 14.17 -6.17
CA ASN A 23 4.81 14.56 -7.58
C ASN A 23 6.19 14.79 -8.18
N ALA A 24 7.13 15.36 -7.42
CA ALA A 24 8.51 15.54 -7.90
C ALA A 24 9.19 14.19 -8.23
N ILE A 25 8.81 13.11 -7.53
CA ILE A 25 9.29 11.75 -7.80
C ILE A 25 8.49 11.11 -8.94
N LEU A 26 7.16 11.21 -8.91
CA LEU A 26 6.26 10.61 -9.90
C LEU A 26 6.47 11.17 -11.31
N ASN A 27 6.73 12.48 -11.44
CA ASN A 27 6.97 13.14 -12.73
C ASN A 27 8.24 12.67 -13.46
N LYS A 28 9.06 11.82 -12.84
CA LYS A 28 10.22 11.19 -13.49
C LYS A 28 9.82 10.01 -14.39
N ALA A 29 8.62 9.47 -14.24
CA ALA A 29 8.10 8.40 -15.08
C ALA A 29 7.03 8.90 -16.05
N ASN A 30 6.88 8.20 -17.16
CA ASN A 30 5.80 8.42 -18.10
C ASN A 30 4.56 7.64 -17.64
N PRO A 31 3.43 8.32 -17.31
CA PRO A 31 2.23 7.65 -16.82
C PRO A 31 1.61 6.70 -17.87
N GLU A 32 1.81 6.96 -19.16
CA GLU A 32 1.30 6.09 -20.24
C GLU A 32 1.99 4.71 -20.27
N ASP A 33 3.17 4.60 -19.67
CA ASP A 33 3.93 3.35 -19.59
C ASP A 33 3.64 2.56 -18.30
N ILE A 34 2.70 3.01 -17.46
CA ILE A 34 2.39 2.40 -16.17
C ILE A 34 0.97 1.80 -16.21
N ASP A 35 0.87 0.51 -15.86
CA ASP A 35 -0.40 -0.19 -15.73
C ASP A 35 -1.02 -0.01 -14.34
N LEU A 36 -0.16 0.03 -13.31
CA LEU A 36 -0.56 0.16 -11.91
C LEU A 36 0.43 1.06 -11.15
N LEU A 37 -0.07 2.14 -10.54
CA LEU A 37 0.65 2.96 -9.56
C LEU A 37 0.15 2.65 -8.14
N VAL A 38 1.07 2.35 -7.23
CA VAL A 38 0.77 2.11 -5.81
C VAL A 38 1.51 3.12 -4.94
N LEU A 39 0.78 3.84 -4.10
CA LEU A 39 1.34 4.76 -3.11
C LEU A 39 1.33 4.14 -1.70
N PRO A 40 2.22 4.60 -0.80
CA PRO A 40 2.23 4.13 0.58
C PRO A 40 0.92 4.40 1.34
N GLU A 41 0.76 3.69 2.47
CA GLU A 41 -0.28 3.98 3.46
C GLU A 41 -0.21 5.45 3.91
N MET A 42 -1.36 6.12 3.89
CA MET A 42 -1.53 7.53 4.30
C MET A 42 -0.50 8.47 3.67
N ALA A 43 -0.23 8.29 2.37
CA ALA A 43 0.85 8.94 1.64
C ALA A 43 0.85 10.47 1.82
N PHE A 44 -0.30 11.13 1.83
CA PHE A 44 -0.35 12.60 1.86
C PHE A 44 -0.54 13.19 3.26
N SER A 45 -1.20 12.50 4.18
CA SER A 45 -1.39 13.00 5.55
C SER A 45 -0.22 12.68 6.49
N GLY A 46 0.63 11.71 6.15
CA GLY A 46 1.49 11.04 7.15
C GLY A 46 0.66 10.09 8.01
N TYR A 47 1.27 9.39 8.96
CA TYR A 47 0.66 8.23 9.62
C TYR A 47 0.46 8.39 11.13
N ASN A 48 1.48 8.90 11.84
CA ASN A 48 1.57 8.86 13.29
C ASN A 48 0.72 9.93 14.00
N PHE A 49 -0.60 9.87 13.82
CA PHE A 49 -1.58 10.66 14.58
C PHE A 49 -1.92 9.97 15.90
N SER A 50 -1.96 10.72 17.01
CA SER A 50 -2.22 10.14 18.33
C SER A 50 -3.67 10.22 18.81
N SER A 51 -4.53 10.90 18.05
CA SER A 51 -5.94 11.05 18.40
C SER A 51 -6.82 11.40 17.20
N LEU A 52 -8.12 11.17 17.36
CA LEU A 52 -9.13 11.63 16.41
C LEU A 52 -9.05 13.15 16.16
N GLU A 53 -8.79 13.95 17.20
CA GLU A 53 -8.66 15.41 17.07
C GLU A 53 -7.51 15.81 16.13
N GLN A 54 -6.36 15.13 16.24
CA GLN A 54 -5.20 15.42 15.39
C GLN A 54 -5.41 15.02 13.93
N ILE A 55 -6.09 13.90 13.67
CA ILE A 55 -6.32 13.42 12.29
C ILE A 55 -7.52 14.09 11.62
N THR A 56 -8.46 14.65 12.39
CA THR A 56 -9.70 15.25 11.89
C THR A 56 -9.52 16.23 10.72
N PRO A 57 -8.52 17.12 10.72
CA PRO A 57 -8.30 18.06 9.60
C PRO A 57 -7.94 17.38 8.27
N TYR A 58 -7.51 16.12 8.30
CA TYR A 58 -6.97 15.39 7.17
C TYR A 58 -7.91 14.29 6.66
N LEU A 59 -9.06 14.09 7.31
CA LEU A 59 -10.07 13.11 6.92
C LEU A 59 -10.75 13.51 5.60
N GLU A 60 -10.77 12.59 4.64
CA GLU A 60 -11.34 12.82 3.32
C GLU A 60 -12.56 11.92 3.07
N PRO A 61 -13.57 12.39 2.32
CA PRO A 61 -14.73 11.57 1.97
C PRO A 61 -14.38 10.44 0.99
N THR A 62 -13.40 10.66 0.11
CA THR A 62 -12.86 9.68 -0.86
C THR A 62 -11.48 10.15 -1.35
N SER A 63 -10.59 9.24 -1.76
CA SER A 63 -9.34 9.55 -2.46
C SER A 63 -9.37 9.12 -3.96
N SER A 64 -8.52 9.72 -4.79
CA SER A 64 -8.51 9.60 -6.27
C SER A 64 -7.35 8.75 -6.85
N VAL A 65 -6.61 7.99 -6.03
CA VAL A 65 -5.46 7.14 -6.44
C VAL A 65 -5.40 5.88 -5.55
N THR A 66 -4.80 4.77 -6.01
CA THR A 66 -4.39 3.65 -5.11
C THR A 66 -3.38 4.12 -4.09
N ALA A 67 -3.91 4.68 -3.03
CA ALA A 67 -3.21 5.31 -1.93
C ALA A 67 -3.96 5.00 -0.65
N GLY A 68 -3.20 4.74 0.42
CA GLY A 68 -3.79 4.75 1.73
C GLY A 68 -4.20 6.17 2.10
N TYR A 69 -5.37 6.34 2.73
CA TYR A 69 -5.88 7.63 3.18
C TYR A 69 -6.80 7.46 4.40
N PRO A 70 -6.91 8.48 5.26
CA PRO A 70 -7.87 8.48 6.35
C PRO A 70 -9.28 8.82 5.83
N GLU A 71 -10.16 7.81 5.79
CA GLU A 71 -11.52 7.89 5.25
C GLU A 71 -12.53 8.33 6.31
N LYS A 72 -13.43 9.25 5.93
CA LYS A 72 -14.62 9.61 6.72
C LYS A 72 -15.90 9.21 6.02
N VAL A 73 -16.73 8.43 6.71
CA VAL A 73 -18.03 7.99 6.20
C VAL A 73 -19.13 8.89 6.75
N GLY A 74 -19.90 9.47 5.84
CA GLY A 74 -21.05 10.29 6.19
C GLY A 74 -22.14 9.49 6.91
N SER A 75 -22.79 10.13 7.87
CA SER A 75 -23.87 9.53 8.62
C SER A 75 -25.16 9.44 7.78
N LEU A 76 -25.62 8.21 7.49
CA LEU A 76 -26.87 7.97 6.73
C LEU A 76 -28.13 8.39 7.52
N SER A 77 -28.00 8.59 8.84
CA SER A 77 -29.07 9.09 9.71
C SER A 77 -28.55 10.29 10.52
N LYS A 78 -29.38 11.30 10.80
CA LYS A 78 -28.98 12.45 11.62
C LYS A 78 -28.59 12.08 13.07
N SER A 79 -28.73 10.81 13.46
CA SER A 79 -28.52 10.29 14.81
C SER A 79 -27.28 9.42 14.98
N SER A 80 -26.59 9.03 13.91
CA SER A 80 -25.35 8.25 14.00
C SER A 80 -24.13 9.17 14.00
N GLU A 81 -23.15 8.91 14.86
CA GLU A 81 -21.84 9.54 14.74
C GLU A 81 -21.16 9.09 13.43
N PRO A 82 -20.34 9.96 12.80
CA PRO A 82 -19.54 9.57 11.64
C PRO A 82 -18.55 8.47 12.00
N GLU A 83 -18.31 7.56 11.06
CA GLU A 83 -17.30 6.50 11.19
C GLU A 83 -16.03 6.89 10.43
N TYR A 84 -14.88 6.48 10.97
CA TYR A 84 -13.56 6.79 10.44
C TYR A 84 -12.77 5.51 10.20
N TYR A 85 -11.99 5.47 9.11
CA TYR A 85 -11.24 4.29 8.72
C TYR A 85 -9.85 4.65 8.19
N ASN A 86 -8.89 3.75 8.39
CA ASN A 86 -7.68 3.71 7.59
C ASN A 86 -7.96 2.88 6.34
N SER A 87 -7.96 3.52 5.18
CA SER A 87 -8.47 2.92 3.95
C SER A 87 -7.50 3.00 2.80
N THR A 88 -7.65 2.10 1.84
CA THR A 88 -7.04 2.19 0.51
C THR A 88 -8.18 2.26 -0.51
N VAL A 89 -8.04 3.08 -1.54
CA VAL A 89 -9.01 3.15 -2.65
C VAL A 89 -8.31 2.93 -3.97
N THR A 90 -8.79 2.04 -4.82
CA THR A 90 -8.25 1.88 -6.17
C THR A 90 -9.05 2.73 -7.14
N VAL A 91 -8.35 3.50 -7.97
CA VAL A 91 -8.94 4.40 -8.96
C VAL A 91 -8.42 4.06 -10.35
N ASN A 92 -9.30 4.06 -11.34
CA ASN A 92 -8.97 3.75 -12.72
C ASN A 92 -8.40 4.97 -13.49
N LYS A 93 -7.99 4.75 -14.75
CA LYS A 93 -7.43 5.82 -15.61
C LYS A 93 -8.41 6.97 -15.89
N GLU A 94 -9.72 6.73 -15.77
CA GLU A 94 -10.75 7.76 -15.89
C GLU A 94 -11.01 8.53 -14.59
N GLY A 95 -10.28 8.25 -13.50
CA GLY A 95 -10.44 8.90 -12.21
C GLY A 95 -11.63 8.37 -11.39
N LYS A 96 -12.21 7.23 -11.76
CA LYS A 96 -13.32 6.59 -11.04
C LYS A 96 -12.80 5.63 -9.98
N ALA A 97 -13.29 5.75 -8.75
CA ALA A 97 -13.07 4.76 -7.70
C ALA A 97 -13.73 3.42 -8.08
N ILE A 98 -12.93 2.37 -8.14
CA ILE A 98 -13.34 1.01 -8.55
C ILE A 98 -13.23 -0.03 -7.44
N ALA A 99 -12.47 0.26 -6.38
CA ALA A 99 -12.43 -0.54 -5.17
C ALA A 99 -12.09 0.33 -3.95
N ASN A 100 -12.59 -0.04 -2.78
CA ASN A 100 -12.23 0.58 -1.50
C ASN A 100 -12.10 -0.53 -0.46
N TYR A 101 -11.00 -0.50 0.29
CA TYR A 101 -10.68 -1.45 1.35
C TYR A 101 -10.43 -0.66 2.63
N ARG A 102 -11.07 -1.08 3.72
CA ARG A 102 -10.88 -0.53 5.08
C ARG A 102 -10.05 -1.51 5.89
N LYS A 103 -8.99 -1.02 6.53
CA LYS A 103 -8.05 -1.82 7.32
C LYS A 103 -8.80 -2.64 8.37
N SER A 104 -8.66 -3.96 8.29
CA SER A 104 -9.39 -4.87 9.18
C SER A 104 -8.63 -5.19 10.47
N PHE A 105 -7.30 -5.04 10.47
CA PHE A 105 -6.45 -5.25 11.64
C PHE A 105 -5.74 -3.94 11.95
N LEU A 106 -6.21 -3.22 12.97
CA LEU A 106 -5.65 -1.94 13.34
C LEU A 106 -4.29 -2.12 14.01
N TYR A 107 -3.43 -1.11 13.82
CA TYR A 107 -2.24 -0.95 14.64
C TYR A 107 -2.54 0.02 15.78
N TYR A 108 -1.74 0.01 16.86
CA TYR A 108 -1.99 0.85 18.04
C TYR A 108 -2.15 2.35 17.69
N THR A 109 -1.49 2.82 16.63
CA THR A 109 -1.63 4.19 16.12
C THR A 109 -3.05 4.45 15.60
N ASP A 110 -3.63 3.49 14.90
CA ASP A 110 -4.95 3.59 14.26
C ASP A 110 -6.10 3.31 15.23
N GLU A 111 -5.87 2.46 16.24
CA GLU A 111 -6.87 2.09 17.27
C GLU A 111 -7.48 3.29 17.99
N THR A 112 -6.77 4.43 18.01
CA THR A 112 -7.20 5.65 18.68
C THR A 112 -8.20 6.49 17.88
N TRP A 113 -8.36 6.22 16.59
CA TRP A 113 -9.16 7.05 15.69
C TRP A 113 -9.96 6.30 14.62
N ALA A 114 -9.62 5.06 14.29
CA ALA A 114 -10.25 4.27 13.23
C ALA A 114 -11.10 3.11 13.76
N HIS A 115 -12.09 2.71 12.97
CA HIS A 115 -12.81 1.44 13.13
C HIS A 115 -12.20 0.35 12.24
N GLU A 116 -12.38 -0.91 12.63
CA GLU A 116 -12.01 -2.06 11.81
C GLU A 116 -12.94 -2.21 10.59
N GLY A 117 -12.35 -2.51 9.44
CA GLY A 117 -13.07 -2.93 8.24
C GLY A 117 -13.60 -4.37 8.33
N PRO A 118 -14.48 -4.78 7.40
CA PRO A 118 -15.18 -6.07 7.45
C PRO A 118 -14.34 -7.29 7.05
N GLY A 119 -13.05 -7.10 6.72
CA GLY A 119 -12.16 -8.13 6.20
C GLY A 119 -11.40 -7.68 4.95
N PHE A 120 -10.45 -8.51 4.51
CA PHE A 120 -9.66 -8.27 3.30
C PHE A 120 -10.55 -8.06 2.08
N PHE A 121 -10.19 -7.09 1.23
CA PHE A 121 -10.77 -7.01 -0.10
C PHE A 121 -10.25 -8.17 -0.95
N SER A 122 -11.17 -8.85 -1.62
CA SER A 122 -10.87 -9.80 -2.69
C SER A 122 -11.90 -9.62 -3.79
N GLY A 123 -11.45 -9.43 -5.02
CA GLY A 123 -12.36 -9.22 -6.14
C GLY A 123 -11.63 -9.11 -7.47
N LYS A 124 -12.42 -9.15 -8.55
CA LYS A 124 -11.90 -8.90 -9.88
C LYS A 124 -11.92 -7.40 -10.17
N ILE A 125 -10.78 -6.88 -10.61
CA ILE A 125 -10.63 -5.50 -11.09
C ILE A 125 -10.33 -5.55 -12.58
N ASP A 126 -11.08 -4.80 -13.37
CA ASP A 126 -10.86 -4.72 -14.83
C ASP A 126 -9.44 -4.19 -15.12
N GLY A 127 -8.73 -4.88 -16.01
CA GLY A 127 -7.33 -4.60 -16.34
C GLY A 127 -6.29 -5.21 -15.38
N LEU A 128 -6.66 -5.53 -14.13
CA LEU A 128 -5.74 -6.11 -13.12
C LEU A 128 -6.02 -7.59 -12.81
N GLY A 129 -7.20 -8.10 -13.16
CA GLY A 129 -7.57 -9.49 -12.87
C GLY A 129 -8.03 -9.67 -11.42
N ASN A 130 -7.70 -10.80 -10.80
CA ASN A 130 -8.06 -11.07 -9.40
C ASN A 130 -7.09 -10.35 -8.48
N VAL A 131 -7.61 -9.43 -7.67
CA VAL A 131 -6.83 -8.59 -6.76
C VAL A 131 -7.28 -8.86 -5.32
N ALA A 132 -6.30 -8.92 -4.42
CA ALA A 132 -6.52 -8.81 -2.99
C ALA A 132 -5.80 -7.57 -2.46
N MET A 133 -6.41 -6.86 -1.51
CA MET A 133 -5.80 -5.67 -0.89
C MET A 133 -5.68 -5.84 0.62
N GLY A 134 -4.58 -5.32 1.17
CA GLY A 134 -4.31 -5.26 2.60
C GLY A 134 -3.48 -4.01 2.94
N ILE A 135 -3.57 -3.57 4.19
CA ILE A 135 -2.80 -2.44 4.75
C ILE A 135 -2.14 -2.96 6.02
N LEU A 136 -0.82 -2.84 6.10
CA LEU A 136 0.05 -3.38 7.15
C LEU A 136 -0.18 -4.89 7.40
N LEU A 137 0.72 -5.72 6.87
CA LEU A 137 0.46 -7.15 6.71
C LEU A 137 0.77 -7.98 7.97
N GLU A 138 -0.15 -8.87 8.32
CA GLU A 138 0.18 -10.19 8.86
C GLU A 138 0.08 -11.20 7.68
N PRO A 139 1.12 -12.01 7.39
CA PRO A 139 1.17 -12.78 6.15
C PRO A 139 0.17 -13.93 6.13
N ILE A 140 -0.84 -13.84 5.26
CA ILE A 140 -1.63 -14.99 4.83
C ILE A 140 -0.96 -15.59 3.60
N LEU A 141 -0.01 -16.51 3.82
CA LEU A 141 0.55 -17.35 2.77
C LEU A 141 -0.05 -18.75 2.84
N ARG A 142 -1.29 -18.88 2.36
CA ARG A 142 -1.86 -20.17 1.93
C ARG A 142 -2.82 -19.94 0.78
N ALA A 143 -2.26 -19.81 -0.42
CA ALA A 143 -3.02 -19.81 -1.66
C ALA A 143 -2.43 -20.90 -2.57
N GLU A 144 -3.21 -21.94 -2.85
CA GLU A 144 -2.91 -22.91 -3.91
C GLU A 144 -3.61 -22.41 -5.18
N THR A 145 -2.93 -21.56 -5.93
CA THR A 145 -3.47 -20.98 -7.18
C THR A 145 -2.73 -21.50 -8.39
N THR A 146 -3.46 -21.70 -9.49
CA THR A 146 -2.85 -21.95 -10.81
C THR A 146 -2.33 -20.62 -11.36
N GLY A 147 -1.03 -20.36 -11.25
CA GLY A 147 -0.38 -19.15 -11.74
C GLY A 147 0.47 -18.45 -10.68
N GLU A 148 1.21 -17.44 -11.12
CA GLU A 148 2.04 -16.61 -10.25
C GLU A 148 1.20 -15.57 -9.52
N ILE A 149 1.41 -15.45 -8.20
CA ILE A 149 0.85 -14.39 -7.37
C ILE A 149 1.86 -13.26 -7.31
N ILE A 150 1.51 -12.09 -7.85
CA ILE A 150 2.31 -10.87 -7.70
C ILE A 150 1.89 -10.16 -6.42
N ILE A 151 2.87 -9.90 -5.56
CA ILE A 151 2.72 -9.15 -4.31
C ILE A 151 3.46 -7.83 -4.48
N VAL A 152 2.73 -6.73 -4.29
CA VAL A 152 3.23 -5.37 -4.37
C VAL A 152 3.22 -4.75 -2.98
N LEU A 153 4.40 -4.39 -2.49
CA LEU A 153 4.60 -3.77 -1.17
C LEU A 153 5.09 -2.34 -1.38
N ALA A 154 4.20 -1.35 -1.29
CA ALA A 154 4.55 0.07 -1.35
C ALA A 154 4.68 0.64 0.06
N ASN A 155 5.91 0.91 0.48
CA ASN A 155 6.24 1.34 1.82
C ASN A 155 6.71 2.80 1.81
N ARG A 156 6.37 3.53 2.87
CA ARG A 156 7.06 4.78 3.19
C ARG A 156 8.44 4.50 3.80
N CYS A 157 9.31 5.50 3.79
CA CYS A 157 10.62 5.46 4.44
C CYS A 157 10.80 6.65 5.39
N GLY A 158 11.96 6.73 6.05
CA GLY A 158 12.32 7.87 6.90
C GLY A 158 11.77 7.77 8.32
N THR A 159 11.74 8.90 9.03
CA THR A 159 11.38 8.97 10.45
C THR A 159 10.20 9.90 10.68
N GLU A 160 9.32 9.52 11.61
CA GLU A 160 8.15 10.30 12.00
C GLU A 160 7.95 10.21 13.52
N GLY A 161 8.35 11.26 14.23
CA GLY A 161 8.48 11.18 15.69
C GLY A 161 9.49 10.09 16.08
N GLU A 162 9.07 9.17 16.96
CA GLU A 162 9.88 8.04 17.42
C GLU A 162 9.86 6.83 16.45
N ALA A 163 9.00 6.85 15.43
CA ALA A 163 8.87 5.75 14.47
C ALA A 163 9.89 5.89 13.33
N THR A 164 10.57 4.79 12.97
CA THR A 164 11.44 4.70 11.80
C THR A 164 10.88 3.69 10.80
N TYR A 165 10.61 4.15 9.59
CA TYR A 165 10.12 3.34 8.48
C TYR A 165 11.27 2.94 7.56
N ALA A 166 11.39 1.64 7.33
CA ALA A 166 12.52 1.09 6.59
C ALA A 166 12.50 1.45 5.09
N GLY A 167 11.34 1.72 4.49
CA GLY A 167 11.18 1.66 3.04
C GLY A 167 11.14 0.22 2.58
N THR A 168 12.10 -0.21 1.75
CA THR A 168 12.15 -1.58 1.18
C THR A 168 10.90 -1.94 0.36
N THR A 169 10.32 -0.94 -0.30
CA THR A 169 9.27 -1.13 -1.31
C THR A 169 9.72 -2.18 -2.32
N SER A 170 8.85 -3.16 -2.59
CA SER A 170 9.22 -4.31 -3.40
C SER A 170 8.05 -4.89 -4.18
N VAL A 171 8.39 -5.50 -5.31
CA VAL A 171 7.46 -6.32 -6.11
C VAL A 171 8.05 -7.71 -6.21
N ILE A 172 7.30 -8.69 -5.68
CA ILE A 172 7.70 -10.10 -5.65
C ILE A 172 6.63 -10.97 -6.28
N GLY A 173 7.05 -12.04 -6.95
CA GLY A 173 6.17 -13.07 -7.48
C GLY A 173 6.33 -14.36 -6.67
N ILE A 174 5.23 -15.05 -6.40
CA ILE A 174 5.24 -16.36 -5.78
C ILE A 174 4.58 -17.35 -6.73
N GLN A 175 5.32 -18.40 -7.11
CA GLN A 175 4.84 -19.44 -8.01
C GLN A 175 5.51 -20.77 -7.65
N ASP A 176 4.72 -21.83 -7.47
CA ASP A 176 5.23 -23.19 -7.22
C ASP A 176 6.24 -23.30 -6.06
N GLY A 177 6.02 -22.50 -5.01
CA GLY A 177 6.90 -22.44 -3.83
C GLY A 177 8.19 -21.63 -4.04
N GLU A 178 8.38 -21.05 -5.22
CA GLU A 178 9.50 -20.17 -5.54
C GLU A 178 9.10 -18.71 -5.36
N VAL A 179 10.04 -17.89 -4.86
CA VAL A 179 9.85 -16.44 -4.74
C VAL A 179 10.77 -15.72 -5.71
N LYS A 180 10.18 -14.99 -6.65
CA LYS A 180 10.85 -14.14 -7.63
C LYS A 180 10.84 -12.70 -7.14
N VAL A 181 11.93 -11.97 -7.30
CA VAL A 181 12.03 -10.55 -6.95
C VAL A 181 12.18 -9.75 -8.23
N TYR A 182 11.15 -8.97 -8.57
CA TYR A 182 11.15 -8.10 -9.74
C TYR A 182 11.85 -6.77 -9.44
N GLY A 183 11.71 -6.26 -8.23
CA GLY A 183 12.38 -5.04 -7.80
C GLY A 183 12.27 -4.81 -6.30
N ILE A 184 13.24 -4.08 -5.78
CA ILE A 184 13.30 -3.65 -4.39
C ILE A 184 14.04 -2.32 -4.32
N LEU A 185 13.54 -1.38 -3.52
CA LEU A 185 14.25 -0.16 -3.17
C LEU A 185 15.03 -0.35 -1.87
N GLY A 186 16.11 0.40 -1.73
CA GLY A 186 16.92 0.45 -0.52
C GLY A 186 16.20 1.14 0.64
N ARG A 187 16.85 1.11 1.80
CA ARG A 187 16.34 1.75 3.01
C ARG A 187 16.55 3.25 2.95
N GLY A 188 15.52 4.02 3.29
CA GLY A 188 15.59 5.48 3.30
C GLY A 188 15.68 6.14 1.92
N GLU A 189 15.60 5.37 0.83
CA GLU A 189 15.57 5.92 -0.53
C GLU A 189 14.21 6.56 -0.80
N GLU A 190 14.20 7.74 -1.43
CA GLU A 190 12.99 8.39 -1.93
C GLU A 190 12.96 8.30 -3.46
N GLU A 191 12.29 7.28 -3.98
CA GLU A 191 12.34 6.92 -5.40
C GLU A 191 11.05 6.23 -5.87
N LEU A 192 10.87 6.17 -7.19
CA LEU A 192 9.81 5.42 -7.84
C LEU A 192 10.36 4.08 -8.33
N LEU A 193 9.93 2.98 -7.71
CA LEU A 193 10.25 1.64 -8.20
C LEU A 193 9.36 1.34 -9.41
N VAL A 194 9.94 1.21 -10.60
CA VAL A 194 9.22 0.76 -11.79
C VAL A 194 9.72 -0.63 -12.18
N VAL A 195 8.82 -1.60 -12.27
CA VAL A 195 9.11 -2.98 -12.68
C VAL A 195 8.18 -3.41 -13.79
N ASP A 196 8.67 -4.23 -14.72
CA ASP A 196 7.84 -4.97 -15.65
C ASP A 196 7.82 -6.45 -15.26
N THR A 197 6.65 -6.95 -14.92
CA THR A 197 6.45 -8.36 -14.51
C THR A 197 6.48 -9.34 -15.68
N ASP A 198 6.45 -8.84 -16.93
CA ASP A 198 6.63 -9.65 -18.13
C ASP A 198 8.13 -9.88 -18.46
N GLU A 199 9.03 -9.13 -17.80
CA GLU A 199 10.48 -9.32 -17.89
C GLU A 199 11.00 -10.36 -16.89
N LEU A 200 12.25 -10.78 -17.07
CA LEU A 200 12.90 -11.70 -16.14
C LEU A 200 13.07 -11.05 -14.75
N PRO A 201 12.81 -11.78 -13.66
CA PRO A 201 13.02 -11.25 -12.31
C PRO A 201 14.49 -10.97 -12.07
N ARG A 202 14.78 -9.93 -11.27
CA ARG A 202 16.15 -9.54 -10.89
C ARG A 202 16.83 -10.58 -10.01
N ALA A 203 16.07 -11.28 -9.19
CA ALA A 203 16.57 -12.33 -8.32
C ALA A 203 15.50 -13.39 -8.04
N LYS A 204 15.94 -14.53 -7.52
CA LYS A 204 15.09 -15.61 -7.02
C LYS A 204 15.57 -15.99 -5.62
N ILE A 205 14.65 -16.07 -4.68
CA ILE A 205 14.94 -16.54 -3.33
C ILE A 205 14.80 -18.06 -3.33
N VAL A 206 15.85 -18.73 -2.87
CA VAL A 206 15.88 -20.18 -2.72
C VAL A 206 16.02 -20.52 -1.24
N SER A 207 15.20 -21.45 -0.75
CA SER A 207 15.34 -21.96 0.60
C SER A 207 16.64 -22.76 0.72
N GLN A 208 17.47 -22.46 1.71
CA GLN A 208 18.56 -23.38 2.06
C GLN A 208 17.96 -24.64 2.71
N PRO A 209 18.37 -25.85 2.28
CA PRO A 209 17.98 -27.07 2.97
C PRO A 209 18.43 -26.99 4.43
N ARG A 210 17.54 -27.32 5.36
CA ARG A 210 17.95 -27.47 6.78
C ARG A 210 19.07 -28.52 6.84
N PRO A 211 20.14 -28.29 7.61
CA PRO A 211 21.15 -29.33 7.84
C PRO A 211 20.43 -30.57 8.36
N THR A 212 20.63 -31.72 7.71
CA THR A 212 20.19 -33.00 8.28
C THR A 212 20.96 -33.19 9.58
N GLU A 213 20.27 -33.15 10.71
CA GLU A 213 20.85 -33.60 11.98
C GLU A 213 21.32 -35.05 11.76
N SER A 214 22.64 -35.25 11.76
CA SER A 214 23.23 -36.57 11.78
C SER A 214 22.90 -37.19 13.14
N ASN A 215 22.00 -38.18 13.12
CA ASN A 215 21.71 -39.06 14.26
C ASN A 215 22.98 -39.74 14.79
#